data_AF-A0A928XWG1-F1
#
_entry.id   AF-A0A928XWG1-F1
#
_cell.length_a   1.000
_cell.length_b   1.000
_cell.length_c   1.000
_cell.angle_alpha   90.00
_cell.angle_beta   90.00
_cell.angle_gamma   90.00
#
_symmetry.space_group_name_H-M   'P 1'
#
loop_
_entity.id
_entity.type
_entity.pdbx_description
1 polymer ?
#
loop_
_entity_poly.entity_id
_entity_poly.type
_entity_poly.pdbx_seq_one_letter_code
_entity_poly.pdbx_strand_id
1 'polypeptide(L)'
;MKITRNLDKIGSFGAVLAAAMAPCCFPLLGVIGTALGLGAMERFAPQLQYAVQILVVVAWVGAFVAYREHRLLPPLGLASIGTALSFVHYYFYFSEPLIYTAFAALIASGIWNTILRMKKIPKEPVLESTITCPHCGHQQTEQMPTDACQFFWDCPKCGEKLKPKKGDCCVFCTYGSVPCPPIQLNSGCCA
;
A
#
# COMPACT_ATOMS: atom_id res chain seq x y z
N MET A 1 -13.91 2.74 8.49
CA MET A 1 -13.14 1.91 7.53
C MET A 1 -13.21 2.38 6.06
N LYS A 2 -14.22 3.16 5.61
CA LYS A 2 -14.27 3.67 4.22
C LYS A 2 -13.33 4.86 3.90
N ILE A 3 -12.90 5.62 4.91
CA ILE A 3 -12.14 6.87 4.72
C ILE A 3 -10.68 6.59 4.31
N THR A 4 -10.07 5.51 4.80
CA THR A 4 -8.68 5.13 4.48
C THR A 4 -8.48 4.74 3.01
N ARG A 5 -9.46 4.07 2.40
CA ARG A 5 -9.39 3.62 1.00
C ARG A 5 -9.31 4.77 -0.02
N ASN A 6 -9.89 5.93 0.32
CA ASN A 6 -9.81 7.13 -0.52
C ASN A 6 -8.53 7.94 -0.26
N LEU A 7 -8.03 7.94 0.98
CA LEU A 7 -6.73 8.56 1.33
C LEU A 7 -5.56 7.86 0.64
N ASP A 8 -5.65 6.54 0.43
CA ASP A 8 -4.61 5.76 -0.24
C ASP A 8 -4.49 6.08 -1.74
N LYS A 9 -5.61 6.43 -2.40
CA LYS A 9 -5.60 6.92 -3.79
C LYS A 9 -4.93 8.28 -3.91
N ILE A 10 -5.17 9.15 -2.93
CA ILE A 10 -4.57 10.49 -2.85
C ILE A 10 -3.05 10.37 -2.59
N GLY A 11 -2.63 9.44 -1.74
CA GLY A 11 -1.20 9.18 -1.47
C GLY A 11 -0.43 8.64 -2.68
N SER A 12 -1.01 7.70 -3.43
CA SER A 12 -0.38 7.18 -4.66
C SER A 12 -0.28 8.26 -5.74
N PHE A 13 -1.31 9.08 -5.90
CA PHE A 13 -1.31 10.19 -6.85
C PHE A 13 -0.32 11.29 -6.45
N GLY A 14 -0.21 11.59 -5.15
CA GLY A 14 0.77 12.53 -4.60
C GLY A 14 2.22 12.08 -4.78
N ALA A 15 2.51 10.78 -4.65
CA ALA A 15 3.84 10.22 -4.89
C ALA A 15 4.26 10.31 -6.37
N VAL A 16 3.32 10.05 -7.29
CA VAL A 16 3.55 10.18 -8.74
C VAL A 16 3.72 11.65 -9.13
N LEU A 17 2.91 12.56 -8.57
CA LEU A 17 3.02 13.99 -8.83
C LEU A 17 4.33 14.57 -8.26
N ALA A 18 4.76 14.13 -7.08
CA ALA A 18 6.04 14.53 -6.49
C ALA A 18 7.23 14.02 -7.31
N ALA A 19 7.15 12.81 -7.89
CA ALA A 19 8.16 12.29 -8.82
C ALA A 19 8.20 13.08 -10.13
N ALA A 20 7.05 13.53 -10.65
CA ALA A 20 6.97 14.34 -11.86
C ALA A 20 7.49 15.78 -11.68
N MET A 21 7.44 16.31 -10.45
CA MET A 21 7.94 17.65 -10.08
C MET A 21 9.37 17.64 -9.53
N ALA A 22 10.05 16.49 -9.54
CA ALA A 22 11.43 16.41 -9.09
C ALA A 22 12.34 17.28 -9.99
N PRO A 23 13.34 17.98 -9.42
CA PRO A 23 14.19 18.90 -10.18
C PRO A 23 15.08 18.23 -11.22
N CYS A 24 15.14 16.89 -11.29
CA CYS A 24 15.72 16.17 -12.42
C CYS A 24 14.99 16.44 -13.75
N CYS A 25 13.74 16.92 -13.72
CA CYS A 25 13.00 17.35 -14.89
C CYS A 25 13.10 18.85 -15.14
N PHE A 26 13.65 19.66 -14.24
CA PHE A 26 13.65 21.12 -14.41
C PHE A 26 14.51 21.61 -15.59
N PRO A 27 15.71 21.04 -15.86
CA PRO A 27 16.46 21.35 -17.08
C PRO A 27 15.72 20.88 -18.34
N LEU A 28 15.11 19.69 -18.29
CA LEU A 28 14.40 19.10 -19.43
C LEU A 28 13.08 19.83 -19.73
N LEU A 29 12.32 20.22 -18.70
CA LEU A 29 11.10 21.04 -18.80
C LEU A 29 11.43 22.49 -19.14
N GLY A 30 12.60 22.99 -18.75
CA GLY A 30 13.15 24.25 -19.25
C GLY A 30 13.43 24.16 -20.75
N VAL A 31 14.07 23.08 -21.22
CA VAL A 31 14.33 22.84 -22.67
C VAL A 31 13.03 22.61 -23.45
N ILE A 32 12.08 21.81 -22.93
CA ILE A 32 10.76 21.58 -23.55
C ILE A 32 9.92 22.86 -23.52
N GLY A 33 9.94 23.60 -22.41
CA GLY A 33 9.22 24.86 -22.23
C GLY A 33 9.76 25.95 -23.14
N THR A 34 11.08 26.10 -23.24
CA THR A 34 11.71 27.01 -24.21
C THR A 34 11.41 26.59 -25.65
N ALA A 35 11.42 25.29 -25.98
CA ALA A 35 11.02 24.77 -27.29
C ALA A 35 9.54 25.04 -27.62
N LEU A 36 8.66 25.09 -26.61
CA LEU A 36 7.24 25.43 -26.75
C LEU A 36 6.96 26.95 -26.62
N GLY A 37 8.00 27.79 -26.55
CA GLY A 37 7.87 29.25 -26.46
C GLY A 37 7.55 29.82 -25.06
N LEU A 38 7.59 28.99 -24.02
CA LEU A 38 7.39 29.36 -22.60
C LEU A 38 8.67 29.91 -21.92
N GLY A 39 9.58 30.53 -22.68
CA GLY A 39 10.85 31.07 -22.17
C GLY A 39 10.70 32.14 -21.07
N ALA A 40 9.52 32.73 -20.91
CA ALA A 40 9.22 33.68 -19.84
C ALA A 40 9.23 33.06 -18.41
N MET A 41 9.30 31.73 -18.29
CA MET A 41 9.25 31.02 -17.01
C MET A 41 10.57 31.04 -16.21
N GLU A 42 11.72 31.38 -16.81
CA GLU A 42 13.00 31.53 -16.09
C GLU A 42 12.95 32.65 -15.03
N ARG A 43 12.05 33.64 -15.20
CA ARG A 43 11.86 34.71 -14.20
C ARG A 43 11.20 34.24 -12.90
N PHE A 44 10.61 33.03 -12.90
CA PHE A 44 9.98 32.42 -11.73
C PHE A 44 10.90 31.42 -11.00
N ALA A 45 12.19 31.35 -11.34
CA ALA A 45 13.17 30.49 -10.69
C ALA A 45 13.19 30.59 -9.14
N PRO A 46 13.15 31.78 -8.50
CA PRO A 46 13.14 31.85 -7.04
C PRO A 46 11.81 31.34 -6.45
N GLN A 47 10.67 31.60 -7.10
CA GLN A 47 9.37 31.07 -6.68
C GLN A 47 9.35 29.54 -6.74
N LEU A 48 10.03 28.96 -7.72
CA LEU A 48 10.10 27.52 -7.87
C LEU A 48 10.99 26.85 -6.80
N GLN A 49 12.08 27.51 -6.39
CA GLN A 49 12.90 27.03 -5.28
C GLN A 49 12.10 26.95 -3.96
N TYR A 50 11.30 27.97 -3.64
CA TYR A 50 10.40 27.92 -2.48
C TYR A 50 9.35 26.83 -2.60
N ALA A 51 8.79 26.61 -3.79
CA ALA A 51 7.81 25.54 -4.03
C ALA A 51 8.39 24.14 -3.74
N VAL A 52 9.63 23.86 -4.17
CA VAL A 52 10.30 22.58 -3.89
C VAL A 52 10.51 22.37 -2.39
N GLN A 53 10.91 23.39 -1.64
CA GLN A 53 11.06 23.30 -0.19
C GLN A 53 9.74 22.96 0.50
N ILE A 54 8.65 23.63 0.11
CA ILE A 54 7.30 23.35 0.63
C ILE A 54 6.92 21.89 0.36
N LEU A 55 7.15 21.40 -0.86
CA LEU A 55 6.85 20.00 -1.23
C LEU A 55 7.68 18.99 -0.41
N VAL A 56 8.96 19.26 -0.17
CA VAL A 56 9.82 18.39 0.66
C VAL A 56 9.32 18.33 2.10
N VAL A 57 8.89 19.46 2.68
CA VAL A 57 8.30 19.51 4.02
C VAL A 57 6.99 18.74 4.06
N VAL A 58 6.11 18.94 3.07
CA VAL A 58 4.84 18.20 2.95
C VAL A 58 5.10 16.69 2.85
N ALA A 59 6.09 16.26 2.06
CA ALA A 59 6.50 14.86 1.94
C ALA A 59 6.99 14.29 3.29
N TRP A 60 7.78 15.05 4.05
CA TRP A 60 8.25 14.65 5.37
C TRP A 60 7.10 14.52 6.39
N VAL A 61 6.17 15.48 6.40
CA VAL A 61 4.95 15.41 7.23
C VAL A 61 4.11 14.19 6.85
N GLY A 62 3.97 13.89 5.56
CA GLY A 62 3.31 12.68 5.07
C GLY A 62 3.98 11.40 5.59
N ALA A 63 5.30 11.32 5.57
CA ALA A 63 6.06 10.20 6.13
C ALA A 63 5.88 10.09 7.66
N PHE A 64 5.82 11.21 8.36
CA PHE A 64 5.56 11.26 9.81
C PHE A 64 4.15 10.80 10.18
N VAL A 65 3.13 11.18 9.42
CA VAL A 65 1.76 10.67 9.60
C VAL A 65 1.72 9.16 9.35
N ALA A 66 2.37 8.66 8.28
CA ALA A 66 2.45 7.23 8.00
C ALA A 66 3.18 6.45 9.12
N TYR A 67 4.21 7.04 9.74
CA TYR A 67 4.91 6.46 10.87
C TYR A 67 4.00 6.22 12.08
N ARG A 68 3.07 7.15 12.37
CA ARG A 68 2.16 7.01 13.52
C ARG A 68 1.27 5.77 13.43
N GLU A 69 0.92 5.33 12.22
CA GLU A 69 0.01 4.20 12.02
C GLU A 69 0.72 2.84 12.05
N HIS A 70 2.00 2.78 11.66
CA HIS A 70 2.73 1.52 11.53
C HIS A 70 3.89 1.34 12.54
N ARG A 71 4.31 2.39 13.26
CA ARG A 71 5.46 2.41 14.20
C ARG A 71 6.79 1.86 13.63
N LEU A 72 6.94 1.84 12.31
CA LEU A 72 8.17 1.40 11.64
C LEU A 72 9.11 2.60 11.41
N LEU A 73 10.21 2.66 12.16
CA LEU A 73 11.23 3.73 12.07
C LEU A 73 11.98 3.87 10.73
N PRO A 74 12.31 2.79 9.97
CA PRO A 74 13.21 2.90 8.81
C PRO A 74 12.79 3.91 7.72
N PRO A 75 11.53 3.94 7.23
CA PRO A 75 11.13 4.89 6.20
C PRO A 75 11.13 6.34 6.71
N LEU A 76 10.82 6.58 7.99
CA LEU A 76 10.88 7.92 8.59
C LEU A 76 12.32 8.43 8.66
N GLY A 77 13.26 7.54 9.00
CA GLY A 77 14.69 7.84 9.01
C GLY A 77 15.17 8.32 7.64
N LEU A 78 14.88 7.56 6.58
CA LEU A 78 15.24 7.93 5.20
C LEU A 78 14.61 9.26 4.77
N ALA A 79 13.34 9.50 5.13
CA ALA A 79 12.68 10.78 4.83
C ALA A 79 13.36 11.95 5.52
N SER A 80 13.69 11.81 6.81
CA SER A 80 14.37 12.86 7.59
C SER A 80 15.77 13.19 7.06
N ILE A 81 16.53 12.16 6.65
CA ILE A 81 17.85 12.33 6.03
C ILE A 81 17.73 13.08 4.69
N GLY A 82 16.76 12.70 3.86
CA GLY A 82 16.47 13.38 2.59
C GLY A 82 16.12 14.85 2.79
N THR A 83 15.22 15.17 3.72
CA THR A 83 14.84 16.55 4.04
C THR A 83 16.02 17.38 4.56
N ALA A 84 16.86 16.81 5.43
CA ALA A 84 18.05 17.49 5.94
C ALA A 84 19.05 17.80 4.82
N LEU A 85 19.31 16.85 3.92
CA LEU A 85 20.20 17.06 2.78
C LEU A 85 19.68 18.14 1.81
N SER A 86 18.37 18.18 1.54
CA SER A 86 17.76 19.25 0.75
C SER A 86 17.96 20.63 1.39
N PHE A 87 17.82 20.72 2.72
CA PHE A 87 18.03 21.97 3.45
C PHE A 87 19.50 22.40 3.42
N VAL A 88 20.44 21.47 3.59
CA VAL A 88 21.89 21.73 3.53
C VAL A 88 22.31 22.24 2.15
N HIS A 89 21.80 21.64 1.07
CA HIS A 89 22.07 22.11 -0.30
C HIS A 89 21.65 23.57 -0.50
N TYR A 90 20.48 23.97 0.02
CA TYR A 90 19.97 25.31 -0.19
C TYR A 90 20.70 26.38 0.63
N TYR A 91 21.10 26.09 1.87
CA TYR A 91 21.66 27.09 2.78
C TYR A 91 23.20 27.12 2.82
N PHE A 92 23.88 26.01 2.54
CA PHE A 92 25.34 25.90 2.77
C PHE A 92 26.15 25.62 1.50
N TYR A 93 25.68 24.72 0.62
CA TYR A 93 26.47 24.28 -0.55
C TYR A 93 25.60 24.09 -1.79
N PHE A 94 25.71 25.02 -2.75
CA PHE A 94 25.10 24.90 -4.08
C PHE A 94 25.78 23.80 -4.89
N SER A 95 25.44 22.55 -4.56
CA SER A 95 26.10 21.35 -5.05
C SER A 95 25.08 20.42 -5.68
N GLU A 96 25.15 20.30 -7.01
CA GLU A 96 24.36 19.39 -7.84
C GLU A 96 24.22 17.97 -7.24
N PRO A 97 25.27 17.26 -6.80
CA PRO A 97 25.11 15.88 -6.32
C PRO A 97 24.30 15.75 -5.02
N LEU A 98 24.34 16.77 -4.15
CA LEU A 98 23.65 16.72 -2.85
C LEU A 98 22.13 16.67 -3.03
N ILE A 99 21.63 17.48 -3.96
CA ILE A 99 20.18 17.55 -4.17
C ILE A 99 19.64 16.25 -4.78
N TYR A 100 20.40 15.58 -5.65
CA TYR A 100 20.03 14.27 -6.19
C TYR A 100 19.97 13.18 -5.13
N THR A 101 20.96 13.14 -4.22
CA THR A 101 20.96 12.18 -3.11
C THR A 101 19.79 12.39 -2.15
N ALA A 102 19.40 13.65 -1.90
CA ALA A 102 18.23 13.99 -1.10
C ALA A 102 16.92 13.45 -1.70
N PHE A 103 16.70 13.67 -3.00
CA PHE A 103 15.51 13.16 -3.68
C PHE A 103 15.49 11.63 -3.77
N ALA A 104 16.64 11.01 -4.04
CA ALA A 104 16.75 9.56 -4.03
C ALA A 104 16.35 8.97 -2.66
N ALA A 105 16.74 9.62 -1.56
CA ALA A 105 16.35 9.20 -0.21
C ALA A 105 14.84 9.34 0.04
N LEU A 106 14.21 10.43 -0.42
CA LEU A 106 12.75 10.63 -0.31
C LEU A 106 11.98 9.61 -1.15
N ILE A 107 12.42 9.34 -2.38
CA ILE A 107 11.82 8.32 -3.26
C ILE A 107 11.99 6.93 -2.63
N ALA A 108 13.17 6.59 -2.13
CA ALA A 108 13.42 5.32 -1.45
C ALA A 108 12.52 5.15 -0.22
N SER A 109 12.33 6.21 0.58
CA SER A 109 11.37 6.22 1.69
C SER A 109 9.93 5.96 1.22
N GLY A 110 9.51 6.61 0.12
CA GLY A 110 8.20 6.41 -0.50
C GLY A 110 7.98 4.96 -0.98
N ILE A 111 8.94 4.39 -1.71
CA ILE A 111 8.91 2.99 -2.17
C ILE A 111 8.86 2.03 -0.98
N TRP A 112 9.64 2.30 0.07
CA TRP A 112 9.61 1.47 1.27
C TRP A 112 8.22 1.49 1.92
N ASN A 113 7.62 2.67 2.04
CA ASN A 113 6.29 2.84 2.62
C ASN A 113 5.19 2.15 1.78
N THR A 114 5.27 2.20 0.44
CA THR A 114 4.32 1.50 -0.43
C THR A 114 4.47 -0.02 -0.34
N ILE A 115 5.71 -0.54 -0.29
CA ILE A 115 5.95 -1.99 -0.11
C ILE A 115 5.42 -2.47 1.24
N LEU A 116 5.65 -1.71 2.32
CA LEU A 116 5.10 -2.04 3.64
C LEU A 116 3.57 -2.05 3.64
N ARG A 117 2.95 -1.12 2.91
CA ARG A 117 1.50 -1.09 2.72
C ARG A 117 1.01 -2.31 1.94
N MET A 118 1.66 -2.65 0.82
CA MET A 118 1.31 -3.85 0.04
C MET A 118 1.38 -5.13 0.85
N LYS A 119 2.36 -5.28 1.76
CA LYS A 119 2.46 -6.44 2.67
C LYS A 119 1.32 -6.51 3.69
N LYS A 120 0.67 -5.39 4.01
CA LYS A 120 -0.40 -5.30 5.03
C LYS A 120 -1.82 -5.31 4.44
N ILE A 121 -2.02 -5.11 3.13
CA ILE A 121 -3.36 -5.16 2.53
C ILE A 121 -3.89 -6.59 2.66
N PRO A 122 -4.97 -6.82 3.44
CA PRO A 122 -5.59 -8.13 3.49
C PRO A 122 -6.14 -8.45 2.10
N LYS A 123 -5.79 -9.62 1.57
CA LYS A 123 -6.37 -10.13 0.34
C LYS A 123 -7.87 -10.34 0.57
N GLU A 124 -8.71 -9.88 -0.36
CA GLU A 124 -10.15 -10.10 -0.27
C GLU A 124 -10.43 -11.61 -0.24
N PRO A 125 -11.17 -12.12 0.75
CA PRO A 125 -11.34 -13.56 0.92
C PRO A 125 -12.23 -14.11 -0.19
N VAL A 126 -11.85 -15.27 -0.72
CA VAL A 126 -12.70 -16.03 -1.65
C VAL A 126 -13.81 -16.67 -0.83
N LEU A 127 -15.07 -16.32 -1.15
CA LEU A 127 -16.25 -16.79 -0.44
C LEU A 127 -16.85 -18.06 -1.04
N GLU A 128 -16.44 -18.47 -2.24
CA GLU A 128 -16.94 -19.68 -2.87
C GLU A 128 -16.04 -20.87 -2.55
N SER A 129 -16.64 -21.97 -2.10
CA SER A 129 -15.91 -23.22 -1.92
C SER A 129 -16.76 -24.43 -2.23
N THR A 130 -16.10 -25.44 -2.77
CA THR A 130 -16.74 -26.71 -3.11
C THR A 130 -16.49 -27.69 -1.97
N ILE A 131 -17.54 -28.06 -1.25
CA ILE A 131 -17.50 -29.10 -0.22
C ILE A 131 -17.63 -30.45 -0.91
N THR A 132 -16.72 -31.37 -0.60
CA THR A 132 -16.77 -32.76 -1.06
C THR A 132 -17.16 -33.69 0.07
N CYS A 133 -18.28 -34.41 -0.09
CA CYS A 133 -18.73 -35.38 0.89
C CYS A 133 -17.86 -36.65 0.86
N PRO A 134 -17.25 -37.09 1.98
CA PRO A 134 -16.43 -38.30 2.02
C PRO A 134 -17.23 -39.60 1.89
N HIS A 135 -18.55 -39.58 2.15
CA HIS A 135 -19.39 -40.78 2.11
C HIS A 135 -19.92 -41.10 0.71
N CYS A 136 -20.27 -40.08 -0.08
CA CYS A 136 -20.92 -40.28 -1.39
C CYS A 136 -20.17 -39.64 -2.58
N GLY A 137 -19.06 -38.93 -2.32
CA GLY A 137 -18.27 -38.23 -3.33
C GLY A 137 -18.98 -37.02 -3.98
N HIS A 138 -20.14 -36.61 -3.46
CA HIS A 138 -20.85 -35.46 -4.00
C HIS A 138 -20.09 -34.16 -3.70
N GLN A 139 -20.02 -33.30 -4.71
CA GLN A 139 -19.41 -31.97 -4.64
C GLN A 139 -20.50 -30.93 -4.79
N GLN A 140 -20.52 -29.96 -3.88
CA GLN A 140 -21.44 -28.83 -3.94
C GLN A 140 -20.69 -27.54 -3.65
N THR A 141 -20.85 -26.56 -4.53
CA THR A 141 -20.31 -25.22 -4.33
C THR A 141 -21.28 -24.43 -3.46
N GLU A 142 -20.79 -24.00 -2.31
CA GLU A 142 -21.52 -23.19 -1.34
C GLU A 142 -20.81 -21.85 -1.13
N GLN A 143 -21.61 -20.82 -0.86
CA GLN A 143 -21.07 -19.53 -0.43
C GLN A 143 -20.82 -19.57 1.08
N MET A 144 -19.56 -19.37 1.47
CA MET A 144 -19.16 -19.27 2.85
C MET A 144 -19.74 -17.98 3.47
N PRO A 145 -20.45 -18.08 4.61
CA PRO A 145 -20.86 -16.90 5.36
C PRO A 145 -19.63 -16.16 5.92
N THR A 146 -19.61 -14.84 5.81
CA THR A 146 -18.58 -13.98 6.41
C THR A 146 -18.79 -13.76 7.91
N ASP A 147 -20.02 -13.99 8.39
CA ASP A 147 -20.48 -13.54 9.70
C ASP A 147 -20.53 -14.68 10.74
N ALA A 148 -20.30 -15.94 10.34
CA ALA A 148 -20.31 -17.10 11.24
C ALA A 148 -19.54 -18.31 10.67
N CYS A 149 -18.97 -19.14 11.55
CA CYS A 149 -18.33 -20.41 11.17
C CYS A 149 -19.37 -21.54 11.05
N GLN A 150 -19.49 -22.16 9.87
CA GLN A 150 -20.39 -23.30 9.66
C GLN A 150 -19.74 -24.60 10.20
N PHE A 151 -20.21 -25.07 11.35
CA PHE A 151 -19.74 -26.31 11.99
C PHE A 151 -20.42 -27.58 11.49
N PHE A 152 -21.64 -27.45 10.97
CA PHE A 152 -22.42 -28.58 10.49
C PHE A 152 -22.83 -28.33 9.04
N TRP A 153 -22.65 -29.34 8.20
CA TRP A 153 -23.13 -29.33 6.82
C TRP A 153 -23.83 -30.63 6.52
N ASP A 154 -25.07 -30.52 6.05
CA ASP A 154 -25.93 -31.64 5.72
C ASP A 154 -25.78 -31.91 4.22
N CYS A 155 -25.34 -33.11 3.85
CA CYS A 155 -25.14 -33.43 2.44
C CYS A 155 -26.50 -33.55 1.71
N PRO A 156 -26.73 -32.85 0.58
CA PRO A 156 -28.01 -32.92 -0.13
C PRO A 156 -28.26 -34.29 -0.78
N LYS A 157 -27.20 -35.07 -1.07
CA LYS A 157 -27.31 -36.35 -1.77
C LYS A 157 -27.54 -37.53 -0.82
N CYS A 158 -26.84 -37.56 0.32
CA CYS A 158 -26.92 -38.68 1.26
C CYS A 158 -27.58 -38.34 2.60
N GLY A 159 -27.86 -37.06 2.88
CA GLY A 159 -28.50 -36.61 4.13
C GLY A 159 -27.60 -36.68 5.37
N GLU A 160 -26.33 -37.06 5.21
CA GLU A 160 -25.39 -37.21 6.33
C GLU A 160 -24.95 -35.84 6.86
N LYS A 161 -24.93 -35.69 8.19
CA LYS A 161 -24.47 -34.47 8.87
C LYS A 161 -22.97 -34.53 9.10
N LEU A 162 -22.20 -33.81 8.28
CA LEU A 162 -20.74 -33.76 8.42
C LEU A 162 -20.33 -32.81 9.56
N LYS A 163 -19.34 -33.24 10.34
CA LYS A 163 -18.65 -32.44 11.38
C LYS A 163 -17.17 -32.31 11.03
N PRO A 164 -16.51 -31.18 11.33
CA PRO A 164 -15.08 -31.01 11.10
C PRO A 164 -14.26 -32.02 11.93
N LYS A 165 -13.07 -32.35 11.43
CA LYS A 165 -12.13 -33.21 12.14
C LYS A 165 -11.51 -32.46 13.34
N LYS A 166 -11.01 -33.21 14.32
CA LYS A 166 -10.28 -32.63 15.46
C LYS A 166 -9.06 -31.86 14.96
N GLY A 167 -9.06 -30.54 15.15
CA GLY A 167 -7.99 -29.63 14.71
C GLY A 167 -8.44 -28.61 13.67
N ASP A 168 -9.58 -28.82 13.00
CA ASP A 168 -10.11 -27.91 11.98
C ASP A 168 -11.26 -27.06 12.53
N CYS A 169 -11.35 -25.80 12.10
CA CYS A 169 -12.33 -24.85 12.67
C CYS A 169 -13.74 -24.94 12.07
N CYS A 170 -13.90 -25.44 10.85
CA CYS A 170 -15.19 -25.53 10.16
C CYS A 170 -15.17 -26.63 9.09
N VAL A 171 -16.35 -27.00 8.58
CA VAL A 171 -16.50 -28.02 7.52
C VAL A 171 -15.71 -27.67 6.26
N PHE A 172 -15.58 -26.39 5.93
CA PHE A 172 -14.83 -25.91 4.78
C PHE A 172 -13.32 -26.13 4.92
N CYS A 173 -12.77 -26.10 6.13
CA CYS A 173 -11.34 -26.38 6.36
C CYS A 173 -11.02 -27.86 6.16
N THR A 174 -11.94 -28.75 6.52
CA THR A 174 -11.73 -30.20 6.43
C THR A 174 -12.09 -30.77 5.05
N TYR A 175 -13.21 -30.33 4.48
CA TYR A 175 -13.83 -30.94 3.30
C TYR A 175 -13.99 -29.99 2.10
N GLY A 176 -13.63 -28.71 2.26
CA GLY A 176 -13.73 -27.68 1.22
C GLY A 176 -12.47 -27.56 0.37
N SER A 177 -12.62 -27.00 -0.82
CA SER A 177 -11.51 -26.64 -1.71
C SER A 177 -10.70 -25.43 -1.24
N VAL A 178 -11.34 -24.51 -0.51
CA VAL A 178 -10.74 -23.26 -0.01
C VAL A 178 -11.03 -23.15 1.50
N PRO A 179 -10.05 -22.76 2.33
CA PRO A 179 -10.24 -22.61 3.78
C PRO A 179 -11.14 -21.42 4.12
N CYS A 180 -11.62 -21.36 5.37
CA CYS A 180 -12.55 -20.31 5.80
C CYS A 180 -11.95 -18.88 5.73
N PRO A 181 -12.80 -17.84 5.62
CA PRO A 181 -12.33 -16.46 5.51
C PRO A 181 -11.36 -16.02 6.61
N PRO A 182 -11.53 -16.42 7.90
CA PRO A 182 -10.58 -16.05 8.95
C PRO A 182 -9.15 -16.60 8.73
N ILE A 183 -9.02 -17.80 8.16
CA ILE A 183 -7.71 -18.39 7.80
C ILE A 183 -7.10 -17.66 6.61
N GLN A 184 -7.91 -17.31 5.61
CA GLN A 184 -7.44 -16.55 4.44
C GLN A 184 -6.94 -15.14 4.82
N LEU A 185 -7.54 -14.54 5.86
CA LEU A 185 -7.22 -13.20 6.35
C LEU A 185 -6.14 -13.17 7.44
N ASN A 186 -5.54 -14.32 7.80
CA ASN A 186 -4.59 -14.44 8.91
C ASN A 186 -5.12 -13.88 10.25
N SER A 187 -6.43 -13.85 10.45
CA SER A 187 -7.07 -13.30 11.65
C SER A 187 -7.28 -14.35 12.75
N GLY A 188 -6.72 -15.55 12.61
CA GLY A 188 -6.92 -16.68 13.51
C GLY A 188 -8.27 -17.40 13.26
N CYS A 189 -8.36 -18.65 13.69
CA CYS A 189 -9.60 -19.44 13.59
C CYS A 189 -10.62 -18.97 14.63
N CYS A 190 -11.84 -18.63 14.18
CA CYS A 190 -13.07 -18.38 14.94
C CYS A 190 -12.86 -18.05 16.44
N ALA A 191 -12.78 -16.76 16.78
CA ALA A 191 -12.87 -16.26 18.16
C ALA A 191 -14.32 -15.89 18.50
#